data_AF-A0AAN6SP80-F1
#
_entry.id   AF-A0AAN6SP80-F1
#
_cell.length_a   1.000
_cell.length_b   1.000
_cell.length_c   1.000
_cell.angle_alpha   90.00
_cell.angle_beta   90.00
_cell.angle_gamma   90.00
#
_symmetry.space_group_name_H-M   'P 1'
#
loop_
_entity.id
_entity.type
_entity.pdbx_description
1 polymer ?
#
loop_
_entity_poly.entity_id
_entity_poly.type
_entity_poly.pdbx_seq_one_letter_code
_entity_poly.pdbx_strand_id
1 'polypeptide(L)'
;MHPVSLIALLTASASASASPRQSAPVNQNVIPKTFGVIAGEGKDKIQIGSCLGANNALIPCYCPPAPDSPEFLTKLAKALVDGFIFSKAQVAVPITLAKFNDESDRSAETNKLRATAMIEVMQNFNMTTQGVGCPGVSVPILGMMQQTGIVARGFGGLGNGGR
;
A
#
# COMPACT_ATOMS: atom_id res chain seq x y z
N MET A 1 47.32 -55.61 27.16
CA MET A 1 47.39 -55.47 25.69
C MET A 1 45.98 -55.20 25.18
N HIS A 2 45.84 -54.04 24.54
CA HIS A 2 44.73 -53.50 23.73
C HIS A 2 43.42 -52.98 24.38
N PRO A 3 42.87 -51.87 23.84
CA PRO A 3 41.91 -50.99 24.49
C PRO A 3 40.52 -50.93 23.79
N VAL A 4 39.55 -50.33 24.49
CA VAL A 4 38.50 -49.37 24.05
C VAL A 4 37.88 -49.49 22.64
N SER A 5 36.53 -49.53 22.55
CA SER A 5 35.79 -48.69 21.58
C SER A 5 34.30 -48.55 21.92
N LEU A 6 33.93 -47.39 22.45
CA LEU A 6 32.57 -46.84 22.50
C LEU A 6 32.37 -46.00 21.24
N ILE A 7 31.47 -46.41 20.35
CA ILE A 7 31.09 -45.62 19.17
C ILE A 7 29.89 -44.76 19.55
N ALA A 8 30.14 -43.47 19.79
CA ALA A 8 29.10 -42.46 19.91
C ALA A 8 28.76 -41.92 18.51
N LEU A 9 27.55 -42.20 18.02
CA LEU A 9 27.01 -41.59 16.81
C LEU A 9 26.58 -40.15 17.10
N LEU A 10 27.30 -39.18 16.55
CA LEU A 10 26.86 -37.78 16.50
C LEU A 10 25.89 -37.59 15.33
N THR A 11 24.61 -37.38 15.62
CA THR A 11 23.61 -36.89 14.66
C THR A 11 23.72 -35.37 14.56
N ALA A 12 24.24 -34.87 13.44
CA ALA A 12 24.28 -33.45 13.13
C ALA A 12 22.92 -32.99 12.58
N SER A 13 22.09 -32.38 13.44
CA SER A 13 20.87 -31.68 13.03
C SER A 13 21.22 -30.32 12.44
N ALA A 14 21.24 -30.21 11.11
CA ALA A 14 21.40 -28.93 10.42
C ALA A 14 20.10 -28.13 10.49
N SER A 15 19.99 -27.25 11.50
CA SER A 15 18.92 -26.25 11.56
C SER A 15 19.23 -25.13 10.57
N ALA A 16 18.60 -25.19 9.40
CA ALA A 16 18.57 -24.05 8.48
C ALA A 16 17.71 -22.94 9.09
N SER A 17 18.35 -21.97 9.75
CA SER A 17 17.71 -20.73 10.18
C SER A 17 17.32 -19.92 8.94
N ALA A 18 16.15 -20.20 8.38
CA ALA A 18 15.49 -19.29 7.45
C ALA A 18 15.13 -18.04 8.25
N SER A 19 15.98 -17.01 8.18
CA SER A 19 15.63 -15.69 8.68
C SER A 19 14.33 -15.27 7.99
N PRO A 20 13.26 -14.91 8.71
CA PRO A 20 12.08 -14.35 8.08
C PRO A 20 12.54 -13.12 7.31
N ARG A 21 12.39 -13.15 5.98
CA ARG A 21 12.68 -12.03 5.11
C ARG A 21 11.75 -10.90 5.53
N GLN A 22 12.21 -10.02 6.40
CA GLN A 22 11.50 -8.79 6.73
C GLN A 22 11.31 -8.06 5.41
N SER A 23 10.07 -8.01 4.94
CA SER A 23 9.69 -7.21 3.78
C SER A 23 10.21 -5.80 4.00
N ALA A 24 10.99 -5.28 3.04
CA ALA A 24 11.48 -3.92 3.16
C ALA A 24 10.27 -2.96 3.34
N PRO A 25 10.36 -1.97 4.23
CA PRO A 25 9.25 -1.06 4.44
C PRO A 25 8.93 -0.29 3.15
N VAL A 26 7.66 0.08 2.99
CA VAL A 26 7.25 0.96 1.88
C VAL A 26 7.85 2.34 2.10
N ASN A 27 8.40 2.91 1.03
CA ASN A 27 8.96 4.24 1.04
C ASN A 27 7.86 5.30 1.01
N GLN A 28 7.69 6.04 2.10
CA GLN A 28 6.62 7.04 2.23
C GLN A 28 6.88 8.34 1.45
N ASN A 29 8.08 8.53 0.87
CA ASN A 29 8.39 9.71 0.07
C ASN A 29 7.84 9.63 -1.37
N VAL A 30 7.39 8.45 -1.79
CA VAL A 30 6.71 8.24 -3.08
C VAL A 30 5.18 8.16 -2.94
N ILE A 31 4.66 8.23 -1.71
CA ILE A 31 3.23 8.29 -1.40
C ILE A 31 2.81 9.76 -1.25
N PRO A 32 1.67 10.19 -1.81
CA PRO A 32 1.12 11.51 -1.54
C PRO A 32 0.93 11.75 -0.03
N LYS A 33 1.25 12.95 0.45
CA LYS A 33 1.09 13.30 1.87
C LYS A 33 -0.36 13.39 2.33
N THR A 34 -1.30 13.49 1.38
CA THR A 34 -2.74 13.45 1.62
C THR A 34 -3.41 12.72 0.45
N PHE A 35 -4.56 12.12 0.70
CA PHE A 35 -5.40 11.55 -0.34
C PHE A 35 -6.52 12.48 -0.82
N GLY A 36 -6.66 13.66 -0.20
CA GLY A 36 -7.60 14.72 -0.61
C GLY A 36 -8.99 14.63 0.02
N VAL A 37 -9.29 13.57 0.77
CA VAL A 37 -10.47 13.43 1.63
C VAL A 37 -9.99 13.02 3.03
N ILE A 38 -10.64 13.52 4.07
CA ILE A 38 -10.33 13.17 5.47
C ILE A 38 -11.40 12.18 5.98
N ALA A 39 -10.97 11.11 6.65
CA ALA A 39 -11.91 10.15 7.25
C ALA A 39 -12.85 10.84 8.26
N GLY A 40 -14.12 10.44 8.24
CA GLY A 40 -15.16 11.00 9.09
C GLY A 40 -15.75 12.33 8.60
N GLU A 41 -15.19 12.92 7.53
CA GLU A 41 -15.66 14.20 7.02
C GLU A 41 -17.09 14.10 6.48
N GLY A 42 -17.92 15.09 6.84
CA GLY A 42 -19.31 15.16 6.37
C GLY A 42 -20.22 14.06 6.91
N LYS A 43 -19.83 13.42 8.03
CA LYS A 43 -20.64 12.41 8.70
C LYS A 43 -22.10 12.86 8.87
N ASP A 44 -23.01 11.98 8.46
CA ASP A 44 -24.46 12.12 8.57
C ASP A 44 -25.05 13.37 7.89
N LYS A 45 -24.27 14.09 7.06
CA LYS A 45 -24.76 15.31 6.38
C LYS A 45 -25.74 15.03 5.24
N ILE A 46 -25.48 13.97 4.45
CA ILE A 46 -26.35 13.57 3.33
C ILE A 46 -27.14 12.31 3.68
N GLN A 47 -26.50 11.31 4.30
CA GLN A 47 -27.13 10.07 4.73
C GLN A 47 -26.58 9.63 6.08
N ILE A 48 -27.49 9.25 7.00
CA ILE A 48 -27.12 8.71 8.31
C ILE A 48 -26.29 7.43 8.13
N GLY A 49 -25.19 7.31 8.88
CA GLY A 49 -24.23 6.21 8.81
C GLY A 49 -23.21 6.35 7.68
N SER A 50 -23.15 7.50 6.99
CA SER A 50 -22.23 7.72 5.87
C SER A 50 -21.45 9.03 6.02
N CYS A 51 -20.30 9.08 5.37
CA CYS A 51 -19.45 10.26 5.25
C CYS A 51 -19.31 10.68 3.78
N LEU A 52 -18.66 11.81 3.53
CA LEU A 52 -18.53 12.39 2.19
C LEU A 52 -17.12 12.19 1.63
N GLY A 53 -17.08 11.61 0.43
CA GLY A 53 -15.90 11.58 -0.43
C GLY A 53 -15.95 12.70 -1.47
N ALA A 54 -15.07 12.58 -2.47
CA ALA A 54 -15.04 13.49 -3.61
C ALA A 54 -16.41 13.59 -4.30
N ASN A 55 -16.76 14.79 -4.77
CA ASN A 55 -18.04 15.07 -5.43
C ASN A 55 -19.28 14.73 -4.59
N ASN A 56 -19.18 14.81 -3.26
CA ASN A 56 -20.25 14.47 -2.31
C ASN A 56 -20.72 13.01 -2.39
N ALA A 57 -19.91 12.11 -2.95
CA ALA A 57 -20.22 10.69 -2.97
C ALA A 57 -20.21 10.10 -1.55
N LEU A 58 -21.16 9.23 -1.23
CA LEU A 58 -21.23 8.58 0.07
C LEU A 58 -20.09 7.55 0.20
N ILE A 59 -19.35 7.63 1.30
CA ILE A 59 -18.27 6.69 1.63
C ILE A 59 -18.41 6.19 3.07
N PRO A 60 -17.81 5.03 3.41
CA PRO A 60 -17.67 4.63 4.81
C PRO A 60 -16.86 5.67 5.58
N CYS A 61 -17.27 5.96 6.82
CA CYS A 61 -16.62 7.01 7.62
C CYS A 61 -15.18 6.69 8.05
N TYR A 62 -14.74 5.43 7.95
CA TYR A 62 -13.35 5.06 8.17
C TYR A 62 -12.45 5.33 6.95
N CYS A 63 -13.02 5.74 5.81
CA CYS A 63 -12.29 5.98 4.57
C CYS A 63 -12.00 7.46 4.32
N PRO A 64 -10.82 7.80 3.77
CA PRO A 64 -9.69 6.89 3.57
C PRO A 64 -8.87 6.70 4.88
N PRO A 65 -8.17 5.57 5.05
CA PRO A 65 -7.08 5.50 6.03
C PRO A 65 -6.00 6.54 5.68
N ALA A 66 -5.25 7.00 6.68
CA ALA A 66 -4.18 7.98 6.47
C ALA A 66 -3.05 7.39 5.59
N PRO A 67 -2.41 8.19 4.71
CA PRO A 67 -1.34 7.72 3.82
C PRO A 67 -0.11 7.12 4.52
N ASP A 68 0.12 7.51 5.78
CA ASP A 68 1.20 7.06 6.64
C ASP A 68 0.73 6.07 7.72
N SER A 69 -0.54 5.65 7.69
CA SER A 69 -1.07 4.74 8.70
C SER A 69 -0.36 3.37 8.62
N PRO A 70 0.05 2.78 9.76
CA PRO A 70 0.73 1.49 9.79
C PRO A 70 -0.06 0.38 9.10
N GLU A 71 -1.39 0.41 9.22
CA GLU A 71 -2.27 -0.56 8.59
C GLU A 71 -2.20 -0.49 7.06
N PHE A 72 -2.30 0.71 6.48
CA PHE A 72 -2.18 0.90 5.04
C PHE A 72 -0.80 0.49 4.53
N LEU A 73 0.26 0.96 5.18
CA LEU A 73 1.62 0.66 4.76
C LEU A 73 1.93 -0.84 4.84
N THR A 74 1.42 -1.54 5.84
CA THR A 74 1.59 -2.99 5.99
C THR A 74 0.87 -3.76 4.88
N LYS A 75 -0.38 -3.39 4.59
CA LYS A 75 -1.16 -4.03 3.51
C LYS A 75 -0.55 -3.75 2.13
N LEU A 76 -0.11 -2.52 1.90
CA LEU A 76 0.58 -2.14 0.66
C LEU A 76 1.91 -2.88 0.50
N ALA A 77 2.75 -2.94 1.54
CA ALA A 77 4.00 -3.70 1.51
C ALA A 77 3.76 -5.16 1.16
N LYS A 78 2.75 -5.79 1.81
CA LYS A 78 2.38 -7.18 1.54
C LYS A 78 1.96 -7.37 0.09
N ALA A 79 1.06 -6.53 -0.41
CA ALA A 79 0.59 -6.59 -1.80
C ALA A 79 1.73 -6.44 -2.82
N LEU A 80 2.66 -5.52 -2.58
CA LEU A 80 3.84 -5.28 -3.44
C LEU A 80 4.87 -6.41 -3.42
N VAL A 81 4.97 -7.14 -2.30
CA VAL A 81 5.85 -8.32 -2.17
C VAL A 81 5.22 -9.55 -2.79
N ASP A 82 3.94 -9.76 -2.53
CA ASP A 82 3.19 -10.92 -3.04
C ASP A 82 2.89 -10.77 -4.54
N GLY A 83 2.89 -9.54 -5.06
CA GLY A 83 2.48 -9.21 -6.43
C GLY A 83 0.97 -9.27 -6.65
N PHE A 84 0.19 -9.56 -5.61
CA PHE A 84 -1.26 -9.65 -5.63
C PHE A 84 -1.84 -9.15 -4.31
N ILE A 85 -3.07 -8.62 -4.35
CA ILE A 85 -3.81 -8.21 -3.14
C ILE A 85 -4.26 -9.44 -2.33
N PHE A 86 -4.70 -10.48 -3.04
CA PHE A 86 -5.23 -11.72 -2.45
C PHE A 86 -4.27 -12.88 -2.70
N SER A 87 -4.11 -13.76 -1.72
CA SER A 87 -3.24 -14.94 -1.82
C SER A 87 -3.57 -15.90 -2.97
N LYS A 88 -4.76 -15.79 -3.58
CA LYS A 88 -5.20 -16.59 -4.74
C LYS A 88 -5.02 -15.89 -6.10
N ALA A 89 -4.19 -14.86 -6.18
CA ALA A 89 -3.82 -14.18 -7.41
C ALA A 89 -5.00 -13.59 -8.22
N GLN A 90 -5.95 -12.94 -7.55
CA GLN A 90 -7.17 -12.39 -8.19
C GLN A 90 -7.03 -10.94 -8.65
N VAL A 91 -6.24 -10.14 -7.93
CA VAL A 91 -5.99 -8.73 -8.24
C VAL A 91 -4.48 -8.54 -8.22
N ALA A 92 -3.89 -8.41 -9.41
CA ALA A 92 -2.45 -8.26 -9.59
C ALA A 92 -2.02 -6.84 -9.28
N VAL A 93 -0.89 -6.69 -8.60
CA VAL A 93 -0.29 -5.38 -8.31
C VAL A 93 0.71 -5.06 -9.42
N PRO A 94 0.59 -3.91 -10.11
CA PRO A 94 1.29 -3.67 -11.37
C PRO A 94 2.74 -3.21 -11.20
N ILE A 95 3.27 -3.25 -9.98
CA ILE A 95 4.61 -2.75 -9.64
C ILE A 95 5.18 -3.55 -8.46
N THR A 96 6.47 -3.84 -8.50
CA THR A 96 7.16 -4.54 -7.40
C THR A 96 7.49 -3.58 -6.27
N LEU A 97 7.72 -4.10 -5.06
CA LEU A 97 8.17 -3.29 -3.93
C LEU A 97 9.44 -2.48 -4.24
N ALA A 98 10.42 -3.09 -4.92
CA ALA A 98 11.67 -2.42 -5.28
C ALA A 98 11.42 -1.24 -6.23
N LYS A 99 10.59 -1.43 -7.26
CA LYS A 99 10.27 -0.37 -8.22
C LYS A 99 9.37 0.70 -7.60
N PHE A 100 8.45 0.31 -6.73
CA PHE A 100 7.61 1.24 -5.97
C PHE A 100 8.49 2.19 -5.16
N ASN A 101 9.44 1.64 -4.40
CA ASN A 101 10.32 2.38 -3.49
C ASN A 101 11.41 3.23 -4.16
N ASP A 102 11.61 3.10 -5.48
CA ASP A 102 12.64 3.82 -6.23
C ASP A 102 12.30 5.32 -6.36
N GLU A 103 12.71 6.12 -5.37
CA GLU A 103 12.51 7.58 -5.38
C GLU A 103 13.18 8.31 -6.54
N SER A 104 14.17 7.71 -7.19
CA SER A 104 14.86 8.33 -8.32
C SER A 104 14.01 8.30 -9.58
N ASP A 105 13.13 7.30 -9.72
CA ASP A 105 12.16 7.26 -10.80
C ASP A 105 10.91 8.06 -10.43
N ARG A 106 10.82 9.27 -10.99
CA ARG A 106 9.67 10.17 -10.90
C ARG A 106 8.89 10.26 -12.20
N SER A 107 9.09 9.33 -13.14
CA SER A 107 8.37 9.30 -14.41
C SER A 107 6.86 9.22 -14.18
N ALA A 108 6.10 9.80 -15.12
CA ALA A 108 4.65 9.74 -15.08
C ALA A 108 4.16 8.30 -15.05
N GLU A 109 4.77 7.41 -15.83
CA GLU A 109 4.41 5.99 -15.90
C GLU A 109 4.57 5.28 -14.55
N THR A 110 5.73 5.39 -13.90
CA THR A 110 5.95 4.79 -12.58
C THR A 110 4.99 5.37 -11.53
N ASN A 111 4.68 6.66 -11.59
CA ASN A 111 3.70 7.27 -10.70
C ASN A 111 2.27 6.74 -10.93
N LYS A 112 1.88 6.46 -12.17
CA LYS A 112 0.58 5.83 -12.47
C LYS A 112 0.51 4.42 -11.89
N LEU A 113 1.59 3.65 -12.00
CA LEU A 113 1.68 2.30 -11.43
C LEU A 113 1.62 2.32 -9.89
N ARG A 114 2.35 3.24 -9.25
CA ARG A 114 2.26 3.47 -7.79
C ARG A 114 0.84 3.81 -7.36
N ALA A 115 0.19 4.74 -8.07
CA ALA A 115 -1.19 5.12 -7.78
C ALA A 115 -2.16 3.95 -7.96
N THR A 116 -2.00 3.16 -9.01
CA THR A 116 -2.81 1.96 -9.25
C THR A 116 -2.68 0.96 -8.10
N ALA A 117 -1.45 0.62 -7.70
CA ALA A 117 -1.20 -0.27 -6.57
C ALA A 117 -1.84 0.25 -5.26
N MET A 118 -1.73 1.55 -4.97
CA MET A 118 -2.35 2.15 -3.79
C MET A 118 -3.89 2.11 -3.85
N ILE A 119 -4.48 2.38 -5.01
CA ILE A 119 -5.93 2.31 -5.22
C ILE A 119 -6.44 0.87 -5.08
N GLU A 120 -5.74 -0.12 -5.63
CA GLU A 120 -6.12 -1.52 -5.49
C GLU A 120 -6.13 -1.98 -4.03
N VAL A 121 -5.11 -1.56 -3.26
CA VAL A 121 -5.08 -1.80 -1.80
C VAL A 121 -6.23 -1.09 -1.10
N MET A 122 -6.55 0.16 -1.47
CA MET A 122 -7.68 0.89 -0.89
C MET A 122 -9.01 0.17 -1.16
N GLN A 123 -9.29 -0.19 -2.41
CA GLN A 123 -10.55 -0.83 -2.79
C GLN A 123 -10.73 -2.22 -2.19
N ASN A 124 -9.66 -2.83 -1.70
CA ASN A 124 -9.64 -4.15 -1.10
C ASN A 124 -9.06 -4.13 0.33
N PHE A 125 -9.20 -3.01 1.05
CA PHE A 125 -8.50 -2.76 2.31
C PHE A 125 -8.77 -3.82 3.40
N ASN A 126 -9.92 -4.50 3.35
CA ASN A 126 -10.22 -5.58 4.27
C ASN A 126 -9.35 -6.84 4.03
N MET A 127 -8.75 -7.00 2.85
CA MET A 127 -7.87 -8.10 2.43
C MET A 127 -8.51 -9.50 2.41
N THR A 128 -9.78 -9.65 2.82
CA THR A 128 -10.47 -10.96 2.79
C THR A 128 -11.43 -11.11 1.61
N THR A 129 -12.04 -10.01 1.17
CA THR A 129 -13.11 -10.01 0.17
C THR A 129 -12.82 -8.96 -0.89
N GLN A 130 -12.87 -9.35 -2.15
CA GLN A 130 -12.65 -8.45 -3.28
C GLN A 130 -13.69 -7.33 -3.32
N GLY A 131 -13.22 -6.10 -3.51
CA GLY A 131 -14.06 -4.90 -3.56
C GLY A 131 -14.55 -4.39 -2.20
N VAL A 132 -14.16 -5.03 -1.09
CA VAL A 132 -14.51 -4.59 0.26
C VAL A 132 -13.36 -3.75 0.84
N GLY A 133 -13.54 -2.44 0.77
CA GLY A 133 -12.57 -1.46 1.27
C GLY A 133 -13.05 -0.04 1.06
N CYS A 134 -12.10 0.85 0.81
CA CYS A 134 -12.35 2.26 0.54
C CYS A 134 -12.53 2.54 -0.96
N PRO A 135 -13.66 3.14 -1.37
CA PRO A 135 -13.92 3.42 -2.78
C PRO A 135 -12.96 4.49 -3.32
N GLY A 136 -12.68 4.51 -4.63
CA GLY A 136 -11.72 5.45 -5.23
C GLY A 136 -12.06 6.93 -4.99
N VAL A 137 -13.34 7.26 -4.79
CA VAL A 137 -13.81 8.62 -4.44
C VAL A 137 -13.37 9.07 -3.04
N SER A 138 -12.91 8.16 -2.17
CA SER A 138 -12.28 8.52 -0.89
C SER A 138 -10.80 8.90 -1.05
N VAL A 139 -10.20 8.70 -2.23
CA VAL A 139 -8.78 8.99 -2.49
C VAL A 139 -8.58 9.74 -3.81
N PRO A 140 -9.25 10.88 -4.04
CA PRO A 140 -9.24 11.59 -5.32
C PRO A 140 -7.84 11.94 -5.84
N ILE A 141 -6.89 12.24 -4.95
CA ILE A 141 -5.50 12.52 -5.35
C ILE A 141 -4.84 11.30 -6.02
N LEU A 142 -5.10 10.09 -5.52
CA LEU A 142 -4.61 8.88 -6.16
C LEU A 142 -5.26 8.68 -7.53
N GLY A 143 -6.56 8.96 -7.66
CA GLY A 143 -7.25 8.92 -8.95
C GLY A 143 -6.62 9.85 -9.99
N MET A 144 -6.30 11.09 -9.59
CA MET A 144 -5.58 12.02 -10.47
C MET A 144 -4.17 11.54 -10.81
N MET A 145 -3.43 11.02 -9.83
CA MET A 145 -2.07 10.49 -10.03
C MET A 145 -2.09 9.26 -10.95
N GLN A 146 -3.11 8.41 -10.89
CA GLN A 146 -3.30 7.26 -11.77
C GLN A 146 -3.55 7.68 -13.22
N GLN A 147 -4.29 8.77 -13.44
CA GLN A 147 -4.61 9.26 -14.78
C GLN A 147 -3.44 10.04 -15.39
N THR A 148 -2.79 10.89 -14.59
CA THR A 148 -1.82 11.89 -15.08
C THR A 148 -0.37 11.52 -14.83
N GLY A 149 -0.09 10.70 -13.81
CA GLY A 149 1.27 10.46 -13.30
C GLY A 149 1.85 11.61 -12.48
N ILE A 150 1.07 12.66 -12.20
CA ILE A 150 1.49 13.80 -11.39
C ILE A 150 1.23 13.48 -9.92
N VAL A 151 2.28 13.51 -9.10
CA VAL A 151 2.16 13.39 -7.64
C VAL A 151 1.76 14.75 -7.09
N ALA A 152 0.52 14.89 -6.62
CA ALA A 152 0.10 16.12 -5.95
C ALA A 152 0.92 16.28 -4.67
N ARG A 153 1.97 17.10 -4.73
CA ARG A 153 2.59 17.68 -3.54
C ARG A 153 1.51 18.57 -2.95
N GLY A 154 1.12 18.31 -1.69
CA GLY A 154 -0.03 18.96 -1.06
C GLY A 154 -0.11 20.45 -1.37
N PHE A 155 -1.33 20.98 -1.52
CA PHE A 155 -1.62 22.39 -1.77
C PHE A 155 -0.86 23.30 -0.80
N GLY A 156 0.35 23.70 -1.19
CA GLY A 156 1.30 24.46 -0.38
C GLY A 156 2.44 25.03 -1.23
N GLY A 157 2.18 25.26 -2.52
CA GLY A 157 3.21 25.74 -3.44
C GLY A 157 2.73 25.95 -4.87
N LEU A 158 1.66 26.72 -5.07
CA LEU A 158 1.52 27.49 -6.31
C LEU A 158 2.43 28.73 -6.19
N GLY A 159 3.74 28.47 -6.12
CA GLY A 159 4.78 29.47 -6.28
C GLY A 159 5.22 29.48 -7.74
N ASN A 160 4.51 30.27 -8.52
CA ASN A 160 4.95 30.96 -9.73
C ASN A 160 6.02 30.27 -10.61
N GLY A 161 5.57 29.63 -11.69
CA GLY A 161 6.41 29.16 -12.78
C GLY A 161 5.68 29.29 -14.11
N GLY A 162 5.13 30.48 -14.37
CA GLY A 162 4.48 30.83 -15.62
C GLY A 162 5.32 31.83 -16.40
N ARG A 163 5.73 31.38 -17.61
CA ARG A 163 6.41 32.09 -18.71
C ARG A 163 7.93 32.13 -18.67
#